data_AF-A0A7V2WXN6-F1
#
_entry.id   AF-A0A7V2WXN6-F1
#
_cell.length_a   1.000
_cell.length_b   1.000
_cell.length_c   1.000
_cell.angle_alpha   90.00
_cell.angle_beta   90.00
_cell.angle_gamma   90.00
#
_symmetry.space_group_name_H-M   'P 1'
#
loop_
_entity.id
_entity.type
_entity.pdbx_description
1 polymer ?
#
loop_
_entity_poly.entity_id
_entity_poly.type
_entity_poly.pdbx_seq_one_letter_code
_entity_poly.pdbx_strand_id
1 'polypeptide(L)'
;MVRGTAIRALVGLLVLVAAPSMAMALTPEEAARKVAETYGVEVLRVREVEEDGRRLYLLTVMLPGGDRNDAFQVGTLTVDADTGEPVPRLRHRPDGYELPPPPAGMAPEPTADRLRERTFGRH
;
A
#
# COMPACT_ATOMS: atom_id res chain seq x y z
N MET A 1 40.04 -29.52 -58.76
CA MET A 1 40.75 -28.44 -58.02
C MET A 1 39.73 -27.33 -57.78
N VAL A 2 39.07 -27.23 -56.61
CA VAL A 2 39.51 -26.52 -55.37
C VAL A 2 39.73 -25.02 -55.68
N ARG A 3 39.07 -23.98 -55.14
CA ARG A 3 38.21 -23.71 -53.96
C ARG A 3 37.65 -22.26 -54.12
N GLY A 4 36.57 -21.90 -53.40
CA GLY A 4 36.16 -20.49 -53.25
C GLY A 4 34.83 -20.23 -52.54
N THR A 5 34.68 -20.73 -51.31
CA THR A 5 33.62 -20.42 -50.33
C THR A 5 33.44 -18.90 -50.12
N ALA A 6 32.24 -18.34 -50.29
CA ALA A 6 31.19 -18.13 -49.28
C ALA A 6 31.52 -17.10 -48.17
N ILE A 7 30.78 -15.98 -48.14
CA ILE A 7 30.51 -15.24 -46.90
C ILE A 7 29.01 -14.93 -46.86
N ARG A 8 28.26 -15.81 -46.19
CA ARG A 8 26.90 -15.54 -45.73
C ARG A 8 27.04 -14.80 -44.40
N ALA A 9 26.65 -13.53 -44.37
CA ALA A 9 26.58 -12.76 -43.12
C ALA A 9 25.41 -13.30 -42.28
N LEU A 10 25.75 -13.93 -41.14
CA LEU A 10 24.80 -14.37 -40.14
C LEU A 10 24.50 -13.19 -39.22
N VAL A 11 23.31 -12.58 -39.36
CA VAL A 11 22.80 -11.59 -38.40
C VAL A 11 22.24 -12.37 -37.19
N GLY A 12 22.98 -12.38 -36.10
CA GLY A 12 22.53 -12.96 -34.83
C GLY A 12 21.51 -12.03 -34.15
N LEU A 13 20.26 -12.47 -34.06
CA LEU A 13 19.21 -11.83 -33.28
C LEU A 13 19.45 -12.14 -31.79
N LEU A 14 19.94 -11.15 -31.04
CA LEU A 14 20.06 -11.21 -29.58
C LEU A 14 18.67 -11.00 -28.95
N VAL A 15 17.98 -12.11 -28.63
CA VAL A 15 16.74 -12.05 -27.84
C VAL A 15 17.11 -11.90 -26.38
N LEU A 16 16.98 -10.69 -25.85
CA LEU A 16 17.11 -10.41 -24.41
C LEU A 16 15.85 -10.92 -23.71
N VAL A 17 15.91 -12.14 -23.18
CA VAL A 17 14.83 -12.68 -22.33
C VAL A 17 14.88 -11.96 -20.99
N ALA A 18 14.02 -10.96 -20.81
CA ALA A 18 13.75 -10.37 -19.51
C ALA A 18 13.00 -11.41 -18.66
N ALA A 19 13.72 -12.11 -17.78
CA ALA A 19 13.09 -12.95 -16.77
C ALA A 19 12.28 -12.04 -15.83
N PRO A 20 11.03 -12.40 -15.46
CA PRO A 20 10.34 -11.69 -14.40
C PRO A 20 11.13 -11.90 -13.11
N SER A 21 11.78 -10.85 -12.62
CA SER A 21 12.29 -10.85 -11.26
C SER A 21 11.08 -11.01 -10.35
N MET A 22 10.91 -12.19 -9.75
CA MET A 22 10.06 -12.32 -8.56
C MET A 22 10.68 -11.40 -7.52
N ALA A 23 10.09 -10.20 -7.37
CA ALA A 23 10.44 -9.32 -6.27
C ALA A 23 10.19 -10.12 -5.00
N MET A 24 11.23 -10.31 -4.19
CA MET A 24 11.04 -10.90 -2.88
C MET A 24 10.21 -9.92 -2.06
N ALA A 25 9.12 -10.40 -1.49
CA ALA A 25 8.30 -9.62 -0.57
C ALA A 25 9.18 -9.01 0.52
N LEU A 26 9.01 -7.70 0.75
CA LEU A 26 9.65 -6.98 1.81
C LEU A 26 9.30 -7.63 3.15
N THR A 27 10.23 -7.55 4.10
CA THR A 27 9.94 -7.87 5.49
C THR A 27 9.09 -6.77 6.14
N PRO A 28 8.38 -7.05 7.24
CA PRO A 28 7.61 -6.04 7.97
C PRO A 28 8.46 -4.82 8.37
N GLU A 29 9.72 -5.06 8.78
CA GLU A 29 10.67 -4.04 9.20
C GLU A 29 11.15 -3.18 8.02
N GLU A 30 11.39 -3.79 6.86
CA GLU A 30 11.75 -3.07 5.63
C GLU A 30 10.60 -2.19 5.13
N ALA A 31 9.37 -2.70 5.16
CA ALA A 31 8.19 -1.92 4.79
C ALA A 31 7.98 -0.76 5.77
N ALA A 32 8.11 -0.99 7.08
CA ALA A 32 8.01 0.06 8.09
C ALA A 32 9.07 1.15 7.88
N ARG A 33 10.33 0.77 7.67
CA ARG A 33 11.43 1.71 7.41
C ARG A 33 11.18 2.52 6.14
N LYS A 34 10.82 1.85 5.03
CA LYS A 34 10.50 2.52 3.76
C LYS A 34 9.40 3.57 3.95
N VAL A 35 8.32 3.22 4.66
CA VAL A 35 7.20 4.14 4.92
C VAL A 35 7.62 5.31 5.81
N ALA A 36 8.36 5.03 6.90
CA ALA A 36 8.83 6.08 7.80
C ALA A 36 9.68 7.12 7.06
N GLU A 37 10.64 6.66 6.25
CA GLU A 37 11.53 7.51 5.45
C GLU A 37 10.77 8.27 4.36
N THR A 38 9.85 7.60 3.66
CA THR A 38 9.13 8.21 2.52
C THR A 38 8.17 9.30 2.96
N TYR A 39 7.46 9.09 4.07
CA TYR A 39 6.36 9.96 4.50
C TYR A 39 6.70 10.83 5.72
N GLY A 40 7.89 10.69 6.31
CA GLY A 40 8.29 11.44 7.50
C GLY A 40 7.41 11.12 8.71
N VAL A 41 6.99 9.86 8.84
CA VAL A 41 6.11 9.39 9.93
C VAL A 41 6.86 8.44 10.85
N GLU A 42 6.41 8.33 12.10
CA GLU A 42 6.88 7.30 13.02
C GLU A 42 5.97 6.07 12.93
N VAL A 43 6.55 4.88 12.74
CA VAL A 43 5.79 3.63 12.75
C VAL A 43 5.72 3.10 14.18
N LEU A 44 4.51 3.08 14.75
CA LEU A 44 4.26 2.61 16.12
C LEU A 44 4.01 1.10 16.19
N ARG A 45 3.44 0.51 15.12
CA ARG A 45 3.10 -0.91 15.08
C ARG A 45 3.01 -1.41 13.65
N VAL A 46 3.47 -2.64 13.42
CA VAL A 46 3.27 -3.39 12.18
C VAL A 46 2.43 -4.62 12.46
N ARG A 47 1.47 -4.94 11.59
CA ARG A 47 0.74 -6.21 11.60
C ARG A 47 0.72 -6.77 10.19
N GLU A 48 1.04 -8.04 10.05
CA GLU A 48 0.84 -8.76 8.81
C GLU A 48 -0.61 -9.21 8.70
N VAL A 49 -1.20 -9.00 7.52
CA VAL A 49 -2.54 -9.48 7.17
C VAL A 49 -2.51 -10.07 5.76
N GLU A 50 -3.43 -10.98 5.49
CA GLU A 50 -3.67 -11.50 4.14
C GLU A 50 -5.09 -11.11 3.72
N GLU A 51 -5.22 -10.45 2.57
CA GLU A 51 -6.51 -10.04 2.00
C GLU A 51 -6.51 -10.33 0.50
N ASP A 52 -7.55 -10.99 -0.02
CA ASP A 52 -7.64 -11.39 -1.43
C ASP A 52 -6.41 -12.19 -1.94
N GLY A 53 -5.77 -12.98 -1.06
CA GLY A 53 -4.55 -13.74 -1.37
C GLY A 53 -3.28 -12.88 -1.49
N ARG A 54 -3.34 -11.60 -1.11
CA ARG A 54 -2.22 -10.68 -1.08
C ARG A 54 -1.74 -10.50 0.34
N ARG A 55 -0.42 -10.58 0.53
CA ARG A 55 0.23 -10.29 1.81
C ARG A 55 0.37 -8.79 1.96
N LEU A 56 -0.19 -8.24 3.04
CA LEU A 56 -0.22 -6.81 3.33
C LEU A 56 0.30 -6.53 4.73
N TYR A 57 0.82 -5.31 4.92
CA TYR A 57 1.22 -4.78 6.21
C TYR A 57 0.31 -3.64 6.63
N LEU A 58 -0.36 -3.81 7.77
CA LEU A 58 -1.05 -2.72 8.46
C LEU A 58 -0.07 -2.02 9.39
N LEU A 59 0.33 -0.81 9.00
CA LEU A 59 1.24 0.06 9.74
C LEU A 59 0.42 1.08 10.52
N THR A 60 0.51 1.05 11.85
CA THR A 60 0.05 2.16 12.68
C THR A 60 1.13 3.22 12.67
N VAL A 61 0.82 4.39 12.14
CA VAL A 61 1.77 5.49 11.96
C VAL A 61 1.34 6.70 12.76
N MET A 62 2.32 7.43 13.27
CA MET A 62 2.14 8.72 13.90
C MET A 62 2.80 9.78 13.05
N LEU A 63 2.04 10.80 12.68
CA LEU A 63 2.63 12.03 12.15
C LEU A 63 3.31 12.75 13.32
N PRO A 64 4.64 12.96 13.30
CA PRO A 64 5.30 13.67 14.37
C PRO A 64 4.75 15.09 14.45
N GLY A 65 4.50 15.57 15.67
CA GLY A 65 4.12 16.96 15.90
C GLY A 65 5.23 17.91 15.45
N GLY A 66 4.86 19.08 14.95
CA GLY A 66 5.78 20.16 14.58
C GLY A 66 5.23 21.53 14.97
N ASP A 67 5.88 22.61 14.53
CA ASP A 67 5.49 24.01 14.82
C ASP A 67 4.22 24.47 14.08
N ARG A 68 3.40 23.52 13.59
CA ARG A 68 2.10 23.77 12.96
C ARG A 68 1.01 23.40 13.95
N ASN A 69 -0.22 23.91 13.77
CA ASN A 69 -1.38 23.60 14.61
C ASN A 69 -1.87 22.13 14.48
N ASP A 70 -0.95 21.23 14.12
CA ASP A 70 -1.19 19.85 13.79
C ASP A 70 -0.91 19.05 15.07
N ALA A 71 -1.95 18.71 15.83
CA ALA A 71 -1.83 17.80 16.96
C ALA A 71 -1.30 16.44 16.49
N PHE A 72 -0.61 15.68 17.36
CA PHE A 72 -0.14 14.32 17.04
C PHE A 72 -1.29 13.49 16.44
N GLN A 73 -1.17 13.11 15.17
CA GLN A 73 -2.18 12.31 14.48
C GLN A 73 -1.69 10.87 14.34
N VAL A 74 -2.50 9.94 14.83
CA VAL A 74 -2.26 8.50 14.66
C VAL A 74 -3.21 7.97 13.60
N GLY A 75 -2.64 7.31 12.60
CA GLY A 75 -3.37 6.71 11.49
C GLY A 75 -2.93 5.27 11.24
N THR A 76 -3.63 4.60 10.33
CA THR A 76 -3.20 3.30 9.80
C THR A 76 -2.97 3.41 8.30
N LEU A 77 -1.89 2.84 7.80
CA LEU A 77 -1.58 2.68 6.38
C LEU A 77 -1.52 1.19 6.06
N THR A 78 -2.20 0.78 4.99
CA THR A 78 -2.09 -0.58 4.45
C THR A 78 -1.05 -0.55 3.35
N VAL A 79 -0.06 -1.42 3.42
CA VAL A 79 1.07 -1.48 2.47
C VAL A 79 1.15 -2.88 1.87
N ASP A 80 1.37 -2.93 0.57
CA ASP A 80 1.57 -4.19 -0.15
C ASP A 80 2.98 -4.75 0.15
N ALA A 81 3.07 -6.03 0.54
CA ALA A 81 4.34 -6.61 0.96
C ALA A 81 5.33 -6.79 -0.20
N ASP A 82 4.85 -6.98 -1.44
CA ASP A 82 5.72 -7.22 -2.59
C ASP A 82 6.37 -5.93 -3.10
N THR A 83 5.64 -4.81 -3.00
CA THR A 83 6.06 -3.52 -3.56
C THR A 83 6.46 -2.50 -2.50
N GLY A 84 5.96 -2.64 -1.28
CA GLY A 84 6.11 -1.64 -0.22
C GLY A 84 5.34 -0.36 -0.50
N GLU A 85 4.36 -0.38 -1.40
CA GLU A 85 3.53 0.77 -1.74
C GLU A 85 2.21 0.77 -0.94
N PRO A 86 1.67 1.94 -0.58
CA PRO A 86 0.39 2.02 0.09
C PRO A 86 -0.76 1.55 -0.81
N VAL A 87 -1.63 0.71 -0.27
CA VAL A 87 -2.86 0.26 -0.92
C VAL A 87 -3.95 1.32 -0.72
N PRO A 88 -4.58 1.83 -1.79
CA PRO A 88 -5.69 2.78 -1.67
C PRO A 88 -6.84 2.19 -0.85
N ARG A 89 -7.28 2.92 0.17
CA ARG A 89 -8.39 2.49 1.04
C ARG A 89 -9.76 2.63 0.41
N LEU A 90 -9.93 3.56 -0.53
CA LEU A 90 -11.19 3.81 -1.21
C LEU A 90 -11.19 3.07 -2.55
N ARG A 91 -12.10 2.11 -2.70
CA ARG A 91 -12.34 1.45 -3.98
C ARG A 91 -13.53 2.13 -4.65
N HIS A 92 -13.28 2.75 -5.80
CA HIS A 92 -14.35 3.27 -6.65
C HIS A 92 -15.05 2.11 -7.36
N ARG A 93 -16.38 2.09 -7.32
CA ARG A 93 -17.24 1.18 -8.08
C ARG A 93 -18.21 1.97 -8.96
N PRO A 94 -18.80 1.35 -10.00
CA PRO A 94 -19.75 2.03 -10.89
C PRO A 94 -20.96 2.63 -10.16
N ASP A 95 -21.32 2.06 -9.00
CA ASP A 95 -22.44 2.43 -8.14
C ASP A 95 -22.04 3.31 -6.94
N GLY A 96 -20.76 3.69 -6.82
CA GLY A 96 -20.29 4.61 -5.77
C GLY A 96 -18.92 4.26 -5.20
N TYR A 97 -18.78 4.36 -3.89
CA TYR A 97 -17.54 4.08 -3.17
C TYR A 97 -17.76 2.94 -2.20
N GLU A 98 -16.85 1.98 -2.22
CA GLU A 98 -16.75 0.98 -1.16
C GLU A 98 -15.81 1.52 -0.08
N LEU A 99 -16.37 1.73 1.11
CA LEU A 99 -15.58 2.08 2.29
C LEU A 99 -14.91 0.81 2.83
N PRO A 100 -13.65 0.89 3.27
CA PRO A 100 -13.02 -0.21 3.95
C PRO A 100 -13.79 -0.52 5.24
N PRO A 101 -13.82 -1.80 5.68
CA PRO A 101 -14.42 -2.13 6.96
C PRO A 101 -13.76 -1.30 8.08
N PRO A 102 -14.52 -0.85 9.09
CA PRO A 102 -13.95 -0.11 10.20
C PRO A 102 -12.87 -0.94 10.91
N PRO A 103 -11.85 -0.28 11.51
CA PRO A 103 -10.80 -0.98 12.24
C PRO A 103 -11.41 -1.92 13.30
N ALA A 104 -10.89 -3.15 13.40
CA ALA A 104 -11.35 -4.11 14.39
C ALA A 104 -11.28 -3.52 15.81
N GLY A 105 -12.43 -3.48 16.50
CA GLY A 105 -12.56 -2.94 17.85
C GLY A 105 -13.00 -1.47 17.94
N MET A 106 -13.21 -0.79 16.82
CA MET A 106 -13.81 0.54 16.81
C MET A 106 -15.33 0.42 16.62
N ALA A 107 -16.13 0.98 17.55
CA ALA A 107 -17.56 1.11 17.32
C ALA A 107 -17.78 1.99 16.07
N PRO A 108 -18.74 1.66 15.19
CA PRO A 108 -19.03 2.51 14.04
C PRO A 108 -19.30 3.93 14.53
N GLU A 109 -18.69 4.92 13.87
CA GLU A 109 -18.96 6.31 14.23
C GLU A 109 -20.47 6.57 14.18
N PRO A 110 -21.02 7.28 15.18
CA PRO A 110 -22.44 7.61 15.17
C PRO A 110 -22.75 8.40 13.91
N THR A 111 -23.76 7.96 13.17
CA THR A 111 -24.24 8.65 11.98
C THR A 111 -24.66 10.08 12.32
N ALA A 112 -24.66 10.97 11.33
CA ALA A 112 -25.08 12.36 11.49
C ALA A 112 -26.45 12.49 12.20
N ASP A 113 -27.37 11.56 11.93
CA ASP A 113 -28.67 11.53 12.59
C ASP A 113 -28.57 11.19 14.08
N ARG A 114 -27.76 10.20 14.46
CA ARG A 114 -27.53 9.87 15.87
C ARG A 114 -26.80 10.98 16.63
N LEU A 115 -25.91 11.70 15.95
CA LEU A 115 -25.27 12.88 16.52
C LEU A 115 -26.29 13.99 16.77
N ARG A 116 -27.17 14.27 15.80
CA ARG A 116 -28.27 15.24 15.98
C ARG A 116 -29.20 14.88 17.14
N GLU A 117 -29.61 13.62 17.25
CA GLU A 117 -30.46 13.17 18.35
C GLU A 117 -29.81 13.37 19.72
N ARG A 118 -28.50 13.12 19.84
CA ARG A 118 -27.77 13.35 21.11
C ARG A 118 -27.59 14.82 21.43
N THR A 119 -27.32 15.66 20.43
CA THR A 119 -27.00 17.07 20.63
C THR A 119 -28.25 17.91 20.83
N PHE A 120 -29.33 17.64 20.09
CA PHE A 120 -30.51 18.49 20.04
C PHE A 120 -31.74 17.87 20.68
N GLY A 121 -31.71 16.57 21.02
CA GLY A 121 -32.87 15.84 21.51
C GLY A 121 -33.90 15.61 20.41
N ARG A 122 -34.69 14.54 20.54
CA ARG A 122 -35.79 14.27 19.61
C ARG A 122 -36.88 15.32 19.87
N HIS A 123 -37.16 16.18 18.90
CA HIS A 123 -38.38 17.00 18.89
C HIS A 123 -39.59 16.14 18.52
#